data_AF-A0A7W1QFA0-F1
#
_entry.id   AF-A0A7W1QFA0-F1
#
_cell.length_a   1.000
_cell.length_b   1.000
_cell.length_c   1.000
_cell.angle_alpha   90.00
_cell.angle_beta   90.00
_cell.angle_gamma   90.00
#
_symmetry.space_group_name_H-M   'P 1'
#
loop_
_entity.id
_entity.type
_entity.pdbx_description
1 polymer ?
#
loop_
_entity_poly.entity_id
_entity_poly.type
_entity_poly.pdbx_seq_one_letter_code
_entity_poly.pdbx_strand_id
1 'polypeptide(L)'
;MSLTDRVRAKALEAAEKAKAAAVENAGRAVSHVKETIDVRTDGAGPRLLALLRMEDDQPITIEAMVVLLVDAVRKDGEARELSDRDVRNAAKRRYRRLGTAALATGPLGWHLVELYCEAATLCDVVELRRDPLSDEQVAVHLLVLWGAMPDVAAAQAALEGTGPPVMATLLTRVRDRVELPASGEMTKRSVVLALWKLRGTLGEAREIATPGVRGNLFPGARVKAFIAEAVGQLDGAPPAG
;
A
#
# COMPACT_ATOMS: atom_id res chain seq x y z
N MET A 1 28.55 -41.64 -13.38
CA MET A 1 27.94 -40.43 -12.80
C MET A 1 28.94 -39.80 -11.84
N SER A 2 29.41 -38.59 -12.12
CA SER A 2 30.52 -37.98 -11.38
C SER A 2 30.07 -37.48 -9.99
N LEU A 3 31.03 -37.27 -9.09
CA LEU A 3 30.79 -36.72 -7.75
C LEU A 3 30.14 -35.33 -7.84
N THR A 4 30.50 -34.55 -8.86
CA THR A 4 29.96 -33.24 -9.21
C THR A 4 28.49 -33.31 -9.61
N ASP A 5 28.09 -34.33 -10.38
CA ASP A 5 26.68 -34.53 -10.78
C ASP A 5 25.78 -34.86 -9.58
N ARG A 6 26.31 -35.63 -8.62
CA ARG A 6 25.60 -35.97 -7.37
C ARG A 6 25.39 -34.77 -6.46
N VAL A 7 26.37 -33.87 -6.38
CA VAL A 7 26.27 -32.63 -5.59
C VAL A 7 25.25 -31.67 -6.21
N ARG A 8 25.27 -31.51 -7.54
CA ARG A 8 24.31 -30.66 -8.26
C ARG A 8 22.88 -31.17 -8.14
N ALA A 9 22.67 -32.49 -8.24
CA ALA A 9 21.36 -33.10 -8.05
C ALA A 9 20.81 -32.89 -6.62
N LYS A 10 21.65 -33.06 -5.59
CA LYS A 10 21.26 -32.78 -4.20
C LYS A 10 20.97 -31.30 -3.94
N ALA A 11 21.72 -30.38 -4.57
CA ALA A 11 21.48 -28.95 -4.43
C ALA A 11 20.14 -28.53 -5.07
N LEU A 12 19.80 -29.09 -6.24
CA LEU A 12 18.51 -28.89 -6.89
C LEU A 12 17.35 -29.47 -6.06
N GLU A 13 17.52 -30.67 -5.51
CA GLU A 13 16.52 -31.29 -4.64
C GLU A 13 16.29 -30.48 -3.35
N ALA A 14 17.37 -29.94 -2.76
CA ALA A 14 17.26 -29.06 -1.60
C ALA A 14 16.59 -27.72 -1.94
N ALA A 15 16.87 -27.15 -3.11
CA ALA A 15 16.22 -25.92 -3.58
C ALA A 15 14.72 -26.12 -3.83
N GLU A 16 14.33 -27.24 -4.45
CA GLU A 16 12.91 -27.57 -4.66
C GLU A 16 12.18 -27.86 -3.35
N LYS A 17 12.80 -28.57 -2.40
CA LYS A 17 12.23 -28.76 -1.05
C LYS A 17 12.08 -27.44 -0.29
N ALA A 18 13.06 -26.54 -0.39
CA ALA A 18 12.97 -25.21 0.22
C ALA A 18 11.86 -24.36 -0.42
N LYS A 19 11.70 -24.43 -1.75
CA LYS A 19 10.61 -23.76 -2.48
C LYS A 19 9.25 -24.30 -2.08
N ALA A 20 9.08 -25.61 -2.00
CA ALA A 20 7.84 -26.26 -1.56
C ALA A 20 7.47 -25.89 -0.12
N ALA A 21 8.44 -25.92 0.80
CA ALA A 21 8.23 -25.51 2.19
C ALA A 21 7.89 -24.01 2.32
N ALA A 22 8.48 -23.16 1.49
CA ALA A 22 8.14 -21.73 1.44
C ALA A 22 6.70 -21.50 0.95
N VAL A 23 6.26 -22.23 -0.09
CA VAL A 23 4.88 -22.18 -0.61
C VAL A 23 3.88 -22.68 0.43
N GLU A 24 4.19 -23.78 1.12
CA GLU A 24 3.31 -24.35 2.15
C GLU A 24 3.19 -23.42 3.38
N ASN A 25 4.30 -22.85 3.83
CA ASN A 25 4.31 -21.86 4.91
C ASN A 25 3.59 -20.57 4.53
N ALA A 26 3.74 -20.11 3.27
CA ALA A 26 2.98 -18.99 2.74
C ALA A 26 1.47 -19.30 2.71
N GLY A 27 1.07 -20.50 2.29
CA GLY A 27 -0.32 -20.95 2.29
C GLY A 27 -0.93 -20.98 3.69
N ARG A 28 -0.21 -21.54 4.68
CA ARG A 28 -0.64 -21.56 6.10
C ARG A 28 -0.73 -20.16 6.70
N ALA A 29 0.26 -19.30 6.43
CA ALA A 29 0.25 -17.91 6.86
C ALA A 29 -0.94 -17.15 6.26
N VAL A 30 -1.23 -17.33 4.97
CA VAL A 30 -2.37 -16.70 4.28
C VAL A 30 -3.71 -17.19 4.82
N SER A 31 -3.85 -18.48 5.15
CA SER A 31 -5.07 -19.01 5.78
C SER A 31 -5.28 -18.42 7.17
N HIS A 32 -4.22 -18.30 7.97
CA HIS A 32 -4.29 -17.71 9.30
C HIS A 32 -4.59 -16.20 9.25
N VAL A 33 -4.04 -15.52 8.24
CA VAL A 33 -4.31 -14.10 7.96
C VAL A 33 -5.76 -13.90 7.51
N LYS A 34 -6.31 -14.78 6.67
CA LYS A 34 -7.73 -14.76 6.26
C LYS A 34 -8.65 -14.78 7.48
N GLU A 35 -8.46 -15.78 8.33
CA GLU A 35 -9.27 -15.99 9.53
C GLU A 35 -9.10 -14.85 10.55
N THR A 36 -7.88 -14.30 10.66
CA THR A 36 -7.58 -13.16 11.55
C THR A 36 -8.12 -11.84 11.01
N ILE A 37 -8.10 -11.62 9.71
CA ILE A 37 -8.61 -10.41 9.06
C ILE A 37 -10.14 -10.41 9.08
N ASP A 38 -10.80 -11.48 8.63
CA ASP A 38 -12.27 -11.55 8.56
C ASP A 38 -12.94 -11.40 9.94
N VAL A 39 -12.34 -11.94 11.01
CA VAL A 39 -12.86 -11.83 12.39
C VAL A 39 -12.62 -10.45 13.03
N ARG A 40 -11.64 -9.68 12.55
CA ARG A 40 -11.17 -8.45 13.23
C ARG A 40 -11.46 -7.16 12.48
N THR A 41 -11.89 -7.21 11.23
CA THR A 41 -12.15 -6.02 10.40
C THR A 41 -13.62 -5.62 10.30
N ASP A 42 -14.56 -6.30 10.98
CA ASP A 42 -16.01 -6.04 10.85
C ASP A 42 -16.47 -5.99 9.37
N GLY A 43 -15.86 -6.80 8.50
CA GLY A 43 -16.17 -6.81 7.06
C GLY A 43 -15.17 -6.08 6.16
N ALA A 44 -14.26 -5.25 6.67
CA ALA A 44 -13.23 -4.53 5.87
C ALA A 44 -11.99 -5.37 5.48
N GLY A 45 -12.15 -6.70 5.48
CA GLY A 45 -11.07 -7.69 5.37
C GLY A 45 -10.97 -8.42 4.04
N PRO A 46 -12.10 -8.82 3.42
CA PRO A 46 -12.11 -9.62 2.20
C PRO A 46 -11.43 -8.94 1.00
N ARG A 47 -11.47 -7.61 0.89
CA ARG A 47 -10.91 -6.89 -0.27
C ARG A 47 -9.43 -6.59 -0.12
N LEU A 48 -8.96 -6.23 1.07
CA LEU A 48 -7.53 -6.24 1.38
C LEU A 48 -6.92 -7.63 1.15
N LEU A 49 -7.64 -8.69 1.56
CA LEU A 49 -7.25 -10.08 1.26
C LEU A 49 -7.27 -10.39 -0.24
N ALA A 50 -8.23 -9.86 -1.00
CA ALA A 50 -8.27 -10.01 -2.45
C ALA A 50 -7.07 -9.32 -3.11
N LEU A 51 -6.70 -8.11 -2.68
CA LEU A 51 -5.48 -7.44 -3.15
C LEU A 51 -4.21 -8.22 -2.80
N LEU A 52 -4.14 -8.78 -1.58
CA LEU A 52 -3.03 -9.65 -1.19
C LEU A 52 -2.93 -10.91 -2.07
N ARG A 53 -4.07 -11.47 -2.48
CA ARG A 53 -4.18 -12.70 -3.29
C ARG A 53 -4.14 -12.51 -4.79
N MET A 54 -4.26 -11.27 -5.29
CA MET A 54 -4.12 -10.98 -6.71
C MET A 54 -2.80 -11.58 -7.21
N GLU A 55 -2.83 -12.30 -8.33
CA GLU A 55 -1.64 -12.98 -8.85
C GLU A 55 -0.51 -11.97 -9.10
N ASP A 56 0.70 -12.30 -8.65
CA ASP A 56 1.86 -11.40 -8.80
C ASP A 56 2.30 -11.25 -10.27
N ASP A 57 1.87 -12.18 -11.14
CA ASP A 57 2.30 -12.29 -12.54
C ASP A 57 1.51 -11.39 -13.50
N GLN A 58 0.38 -10.82 -13.05
CA GLN A 58 -0.34 -9.86 -13.87
C GLN A 58 0.34 -8.48 -13.81
N PRO A 59 0.75 -7.91 -14.96
CA PRO A 59 1.34 -6.58 -15.00
C PRO A 59 0.31 -5.54 -14.56
N ILE A 60 0.72 -4.66 -13.64
CA ILE A 60 -0.09 -3.55 -13.14
C ILE A 60 0.76 -2.29 -13.03
N THR A 61 0.17 -1.14 -13.34
CA THR A 61 0.81 0.17 -13.16
C THR A 61 0.65 0.66 -11.72
N ILE A 62 1.41 1.69 -11.33
CA ILE A 62 1.28 2.27 -9.99
C ILE A 62 -0.11 2.90 -9.84
N GLU A 63 -0.53 3.66 -10.84
CA GLU A 63 -1.81 4.36 -10.96
C GLU A 63 -2.98 3.39 -10.76
N ALA A 64 -3.00 2.30 -11.52
CA ALA A 64 -4.05 1.28 -11.44
C ALA A 64 -4.08 0.62 -10.06
N MET A 65 -2.91 0.33 -9.46
CA MET A 65 -2.84 -0.22 -8.12
C MET A 65 -3.41 0.75 -7.05
N VAL A 66 -3.11 2.05 -7.15
CA VAL A 66 -3.65 3.01 -6.18
C VAL A 66 -5.17 3.13 -6.30
N VAL A 67 -5.71 3.14 -7.52
CA VAL A 67 -7.17 3.14 -7.74
C VAL A 67 -7.82 1.87 -7.18
N LEU A 68 -7.25 0.69 -7.44
CA LEU A 68 -7.74 -0.58 -6.86
C LEU A 68 -7.70 -0.58 -5.32
N LEU A 69 -6.69 0.06 -4.73
CA LEU A 69 -6.59 0.19 -3.28
C LEU A 69 -7.70 1.10 -2.73
N VAL A 70 -8.00 2.21 -3.40
CA VAL A 70 -9.09 3.12 -3.02
C VAL A 70 -10.44 2.43 -3.15
N ASP A 71 -10.68 1.74 -4.26
CA ASP A 71 -11.91 0.96 -4.49
C ASP A 71 -12.12 -0.09 -3.39
N ALA A 72 -11.06 -0.83 -3.04
CA ALA A 72 -11.10 -1.82 -1.97
C ALA A 72 -11.50 -1.19 -0.63
N VAL A 73 -10.88 -0.05 -0.28
CA VAL A 73 -11.18 0.69 0.95
C VAL A 73 -12.62 1.19 1.01
N ARG A 74 -13.13 1.75 -0.09
CA ARG A 74 -14.47 2.34 -0.11
C ARG A 74 -15.56 1.28 -0.05
N LYS A 75 -15.35 0.13 -0.69
CA LYS A 75 -16.26 -1.02 -0.62
C LYS A 75 -16.26 -1.71 0.75
N ASP A 76 -15.20 -1.51 1.53
CA ASP A 76 -15.05 -2.04 2.88
C ASP A 76 -15.70 -1.11 3.95
N GLY A 77 -16.12 0.10 3.58
CA GLY A 77 -16.69 1.09 4.49
C GLY A 77 -18.20 1.26 4.33
N GLU A 78 -18.90 1.46 5.44
CA GLU A 78 -20.28 1.98 5.44
C GLU A 78 -20.26 3.50 5.65
N ALA A 79 -21.04 4.21 4.84
CA ALA A 79 -21.20 5.65 4.98
C ALA A 79 -21.77 6.01 6.35
N ARG A 80 -21.16 6.97 7.03
CA ARG A 80 -21.52 7.37 8.40
C ARG A 80 -21.20 8.83 8.66
N GLU A 81 -21.93 9.44 9.58
CA GLU A 81 -21.58 10.77 10.05
C GLU A 81 -20.28 10.71 10.86
N LEU A 82 -19.24 11.35 10.35
CA LEU A 82 -17.92 11.38 10.96
C LEU A 82 -17.67 12.69 11.71
N SER A 83 -16.93 12.61 12.81
CA SER A 83 -16.23 13.74 13.41
C SER A 83 -14.72 13.60 13.24
N ASP A 84 -13.95 14.69 13.41
CA ASP A 84 -12.47 14.64 13.45
C ASP A 84 -11.92 13.58 14.41
N ARG A 85 -12.60 13.43 15.55
CA ARG A 85 -12.23 12.45 16.57
C ARG A 85 -12.47 11.04 16.06
N ASP A 86 -13.54 10.81 15.31
CA ASP A 86 -13.89 9.51 14.74
C ASP A 86 -12.92 9.10 13.64
N VAL A 87 -12.56 10.00 12.72
CA VAL A 87 -11.53 9.76 11.70
C VAL A 87 -10.22 9.32 12.35
N ARG A 88 -9.74 10.08 13.34
CA ARG A 88 -8.50 9.76 14.05
C ARG A 88 -8.57 8.43 14.80
N ASN A 89 -9.71 8.13 15.43
CA ASN A 89 -9.89 6.88 16.17
C ASN A 89 -10.03 5.68 15.23
N ALA A 90 -10.75 5.83 14.12
CA ALA A 90 -10.89 4.82 13.08
C ALA A 90 -9.54 4.47 12.48
N ALA A 91 -8.74 5.47 12.10
CA ALA A 91 -7.39 5.28 11.61
C ALA A 91 -6.51 4.53 12.62
N LYS A 92 -6.44 4.99 13.88
CA LYS A 92 -5.68 4.30 14.94
C LYS A 92 -6.14 2.85 15.15
N ARG A 93 -7.45 2.59 15.10
CA ARG A 93 -8.02 1.24 15.23
C ARG A 93 -7.61 0.36 14.06
N ARG A 94 -7.71 0.84 12.82
CA ARG A 94 -7.29 0.13 11.59
C ARG A 94 -5.81 -0.27 11.65
N TYR A 95 -4.92 0.68 11.96
CA TYR A 95 -3.49 0.43 12.10
C TYR A 95 -3.17 -0.64 13.16
N ARG A 96 -3.79 -0.57 14.35
CA ARG A 96 -3.55 -1.58 15.40
C ARG A 96 -4.08 -2.95 14.99
N ARG A 97 -5.29 -3.02 14.43
CA ARG A 97 -5.93 -4.27 14.01
C ARG A 97 -5.12 -4.94 12.89
N LEU A 98 -4.91 -4.22 11.79
CA LEU A 98 -4.22 -4.75 10.61
C LEU A 98 -2.72 -4.92 10.81
N GLY A 99 -2.09 -4.07 11.64
CA GLY A 99 -0.68 -4.20 12.00
C GLY A 99 -0.36 -5.53 12.68
N THR A 100 -1.28 -6.07 13.49
CA THR A 100 -1.13 -7.42 14.07
C THR A 100 -1.32 -8.52 13.05
N ALA A 101 -2.27 -8.37 12.11
CA ALA A 101 -2.52 -9.36 11.06
C ALA A 101 -1.35 -9.45 10.07
N ALA A 102 -0.69 -8.33 9.79
CA ALA A 102 0.41 -8.30 8.86
C ALA A 102 1.71 -8.93 9.39
N LEU A 103 1.83 -9.21 10.69
CA LEU A 103 2.96 -9.98 11.25
C LEU A 103 3.11 -11.35 10.56
N ALA A 104 2.00 -11.96 10.14
CA ALA A 104 2.00 -13.26 9.47
C ALA A 104 2.24 -13.17 7.95
N THR A 105 2.10 -12.01 7.31
CA THR A 105 2.25 -11.84 5.85
C THR A 105 3.65 -11.42 5.42
N GLY A 106 4.56 -11.19 6.36
CA GLY A 106 5.93 -10.73 6.11
C GLY A 106 6.03 -9.28 5.65
N PRO A 107 7.24 -8.82 5.24
CA PRO A 107 7.51 -7.40 5.01
C PRO A 107 6.61 -6.73 3.97
N LEU A 108 6.29 -7.44 2.88
CA LEU A 108 5.44 -6.91 1.82
C LEU A 108 4.00 -6.64 2.32
N GLY A 109 3.46 -7.55 3.14
CA GLY A 109 2.13 -7.38 3.69
C GLY A 109 2.05 -6.25 4.72
N TRP A 110 3.13 -5.95 5.45
CA TRP A 110 3.19 -4.73 6.26
C TRP A 110 3.06 -3.47 5.41
N HIS A 111 3.83 -3.38 4.32
CA HIS A 111 3.76 -2.21 3.43
C HIS A 111 2.37 -2.02 2.83
N LEU A 112 1.74 -3.09 2.36
CA LEU A 112 0.39 -3.01 1.80
C LEU A 112 -0.65 -2.60 2.85
N VAL A 113 -0.59 -3.15 4.06
CA VAL A 113 -1.50 -2.76 5.15
C VAL A 113 -1.37 -1.28 5.48
N GLU A 114 -0.15 -0.76 5.48
CA GLU A 114 0.07 0.65 5.77
C GLU A 114 -0.45 1.57 4.67
N LEU A 115 -0.23 1.22 3.39
CA LEU A 115 -0.83 1.93 2.25
C LEU A 115 -2.36 1.90 2.34
N TYR A 116 -2.94 0.74 2.62
CA TYR A 116 -4.39 0.57 2.83
C TYR A 116 -4.91 1.44 3.96
N CYS A 117 -4.21 1.46 5.11
CA CYS A 117 -4.64 2.28 6.25
C CYS A 117 -4.61 3.77 5.95
N GLU A 118 -3.68 4.24 5.13
CA GLU A 118 -3.62 5.62 4.66
C GLU A 118 -4.72 5.95 3.66
N ALA A 119 -4.93 5.10 2.67
CA ALA A 119 -6.04 5.22 1.74
C ALA A 119 -7.39 5.30 2.48
N ALA A 120 -7.63 4.42 3.45
CA ALA A 120 -8.81 4.46 4.31
C ALA A 120 -8.89 5.69 5.20
N THR A 121 -7.76 6.24 5.64
CA THR A 121 -7.76 7.48 6.42
C THR A 121 -8.10 8.68 5.54
N LEU A 122 -7.60 8.73 4.30
CA LEU A 122 -7.97 9.78 3.37
C LEU A 122 -9.45 9.70 2.99
N CYS A 123 -9.98 8.50 2.75
CA CYS A 123 -11.41 8.32 2.48
C CYS A 123 -12.28 8.83 3.63
N ASP A 124 -11.95 8.50 4.89
CA ASP A 124 -12.64 9.04 6.07
C ASP A 124 -12.56 10.58 6.14
N VAL A 125 -11.43 11.20 5.74
CA VAL A 125 -11.27 12.66 5.71
C VAL A 125 -12.14 13.29 4.62
N VAL A 126 -12.18 12.68 3.43
CA VAL A 126 -13.02 13.12 2.31
C VAL A 126 -14.50 13.04 2.67
N GLU A 127 -14.92 11.94 3.29
CA GLU A 127 -16.28 11.74 3.80
C GLU A 127 -16.66 12.77 4.87
N LEU A 128 -15.76 13.03 5.83
CA LEU A 128 -15.94 14.06 6.85
C LEU A 128 -16.19 15.46 6.24
N ARG A 129 -15.48 15.79 5.15
CA ARG A 129 -15.63 17.10 4.46
C ARG A 129 -16.90 17.17 3.60
N ARG A 130 -17.61 16.06 3.39
CA ARG A 130 -18.79 15.98 2.51
C ARG A 130 -18.53 16.47 1.09
N ASP A 131 -17.28 16.31 0.64
CA ASP A 131 -16.83 16.66 -0.70
C ASP A 131 -16.61 15.36 -1.48
N PRO A 132 -17.60 14.88 -2.25
CA PRO A 132 -17.55 13.55 -2.83
C PRO A 132 -16.53 13.49 -3.97
N LEU A 133 -15.33 13.02 -3.65
CA LEU A 133 -14.31 12.71 -4.64
C LEU A 133 -14.57 11.35 -5.29
N SER A 134 -14.29 11.19 -6.58
CA SER A 134 -14.23 9.89 -7.25
C SER A 134 -13.06 9.05 -6.73
N ASP A 135 -13.04 7.75 -7.04
CA ASP A 135 -11.94 6.86 -6.65
C ASP A 135 -10.60 7.32 -7.25
N GLU A 136 -10.65 7.79 -8.50
CA GLU A 136 -9.51 8.36 -9.22
C GLU A 136 -9.01 9.64 -8.57
N GLN A 137 -9.91 10.56 -8.17
CA GLN A 137 -9.54 11.79 -7.46
C GLN A 137 -8.89 11.51 -6.10
N VAL A 138 -9.39 10.53 -5.35
CA VAL A 138 -8.73 10.09 -4.10
C VAL A 138 -7.36 9.48 -4.40
N ALA A 139 -7.22 8.69 -5.47
CA ALA A 139 -5.94 8.12 -5.89
C ALA A 139 -4.92 9.20 -6.26
N VAL A 140 -5.35 10.27 -6.96
CA VAL A 140 -4.53 11.46 -7.25
C VAL A 140 -3.98 12.06 -5.96
N HIS A 141 -4.83 12.29 -4.96
CA HIS A 141 -4.39 12.84 -3.69
C HIS A 141 -3.39 11.92 -2.97
N LEU A 142 -3.62 10.61 -2.96
CA LEU A 142 -2.68 9.64 -2.37
C LEU A 142 -1.31 9.64 -3.06
N LEU A 143 -1.27 9.73 -4.39
CA LEU A 143 -0.01 9.79 -5.13
C LEU A 143 0.84 11.02 -4.74
N VAL A 144 0.20 12.12 -4.37
CA VAL A 144 0.87 13.34 -3.88
C VAL A 144 1.23 13.21 -2.39
N LEU A 145 0.36 12.67 -1.53
CA LEU A 145 0.65 12.46 -0.09
C LEU A 145 1.77 11.44 0.15
N TRP A 146 1.90 10.44 -0.72
CA TRP A 146 3.05 9.55 -0.74
C TRP A 146 4.23 10.12 -1.53
N GLY A 147 4.00 11.27 -2.15
CA GLY A 147 4.78 12.01 -3.13
C GLY A 147 5.53 11.18 -4.15
N ALA A 148 4.79 10.18 -4.65
CA ALA A 148 5.03 9.63 -5.97
C ALA A 148 4.93 10.71 -7.05
N MET A 149 4.09 11.74 -6.84
CA MET A 149 3.89 12.86 -7.75
C MET A 149 4.12 14.22 -7.06
N PRO A 150 4.53 15.27 -7.79
CA PRO A 150 4.81 16.60 -7.20
C PRO A 150 3.57 17.30 -6.67
N ASP A 151 2.46 17.18 -7.41
CA ASP A 151 1.24 17.94 -7.20
C ASP A 151 0.05 17.21 -7.83
N VAL A 152 -1.15 17.72 -7.54
CA VAL A 152 -2.44 17.14 -7.95
C VAL A 152 -2.58 17.14 -9.48
N ALA A 153 -2.12 18.19 -10.17
CA ALA A 153 -2.26 18.31 -11.61
C ALA A 153 -1.41 17.26 -12.34
N ALA A 154 -0.16 17.08 -11.91
CA ALA A 154 0.72 16.05 -12.45
C ALA A 154 0.21 14.64 -12.16
N ALA A 155 -0.30 14.39 -10.94
CA ALA A 155 -0.90 13.11 -10.58
C ALA A 155 -2.17 12.80 -11.39
N GLN A 156 -3.04 13.78 -11.61
CA GLN A 156 -4.23 13.65 -12.46
C GLN A 156 -3.84 13.32 -13.90
N ALA A 157 -2.89 14.07 -14.47
CA ALA A 157 -2.43 13.84 -15.85
C ALA A 157 -1.81 12.44 -16.04
N ALA A 158 -1.10 11.93 -15.02
CA ALA A 158 -0.57 10.56 -15.06
C ALA A 158 -1.70 9.50 -15.04
N LEU A 159 -2.72 9.69 -14.20
CA LEU A 159 -3.88 8.80 -14.11
C LEU A 159 -4.73 8.79 -15.39
N GLU A 160 -4.91 9.95 -16.02
CA GLU A 160 -5.63 10.09 -17.29
C GLU A 160 -4.82 9.63 -18.52
N GLY A 161 -3.51 9.33 -18.34
CA GLY A 161 -2.61 8.99 -19.43
C GLY A 161 -2.25 10.16 -20.35
N THR A 162 -2.51 11.41 -19.93
CA THR A 162 -2.21 12.63 -20.69
C THR A 162 -0.83 13.21 -20.34
N GLY A 163 -0.25 12.80 -19.21
CA GLY A 163 1.09 13.17 -18.75
C GLY A 163 2.05 11.99 -18.66
N PRO A 164 3.30 12.22 -18.20
CA PRO A 164 4.24 11.14 -17.91
C PRO A 164 3.66 10.19 -16.86
N PRO A 165 3.80 8.86 -17.02
CA PRO A 165 3.35 7.93 -16.01
C PRO A 165 4.11 8.16 -14.70
N VAL A 166 3.49 7.81 -13.58
CA VAL A 166 4.07 7.91 -12.24
C VAL A 166 5.47 7.32 -12.27
N MET A 167 5.63 6.08 -12.79
CA MET A 167 6.93 5.43 -12.90
C MET A 167 8.00 6.26 -13.63
N ALA A 168 7.66 6.92 -14.73
CA ALA A 168 8.62 7.79 -15.43
C ALA A 168 9.02 8.98 -14.56
N THR A 169 8.05 9.60 -13.88
CA THR A 169 8.31 10.66 -12.90
C THR A 169 9.21 10.15 -11.77
N LEU A 170 9.02 8.92 -11.30
CA LEU A 170 9.87 8.31 -10.26
C LEU A 170 11.30 8.08 -10.76
N LEU A 171 11.47 7.53 -11.95
CA LEU A 171 12.77 7.26 -12.56
C LEU A 171 13.60 8.54 -12.68
N THR A 172 12.97 9.70 -12.91
CA THR A 172 13.69 10.99 -12.93
C THR A 172 14.13 11.47 -11.56
N ARG A 173 13.35 11.17 -10.50
CA ARG A 173 13.61 11.63 -9.12
C ARG A 173 14.55 10.73 -8.33
N VAL A 174 14.48 9.44 -8.61
CA VAL A 174 15.13 8.38 -7.83
C VAL A 174 16.25 7.71 -8.62
N ARG A 175 16.60 8.26 -9.81
CA ARG A 175 17.60 7.72 -10.74
C ARG A 175 18.92 7.32 -10.09
N ASP A 176 19.31 8.04 -9.04
CA ASP A 176 20.58 7.83 -8.33
C ASP A 176 20.45 7.02 -7.03
N ARG A 177 19.23 6.54 -6.68
CA ARG A 177 18.94 5.95 -5.36
C ARG A 177 18.27 4.58 -5.40
N VAL A 178 17.57 4.21 -6.48
CA VAL A 178 16.86 2.92 -6.56
C VAL A 178 16.86 2.40 -8.00
N GLU A 179 17.29 1.15 -8.20
CA GLU A 179 17.05 0.42 -9.46
C GLU A 179 15.55 0.09 -9.56
N LEU A 180 14.88 0.70 -10.55
CA LEU A 180 13.49 0.42 -10.89
C LEU A 180 13.44 -0.17 -12.32
N PRO A 181 12.48 -1.06 -12.63
CA PRO A 181 12.27 -1.57 -13.97
C PRO A 181 12.04 -0.44 -14.98
N ALA A 182 12.53 -0.61 -16.21
CA ALA A 182 12.38 0.38 -17.28
C ALA A 182 10.96 0.40 -17.88
N SER A 183 10.17 -0.68 -17.74
CA SER A 183 8.77 -0.72 -18.13
C SER A 183 7.87 -0.13 -17.04
N GLY A 184 6.85 0.64 -17.44
CA GLY A 184 5.82 1.16 -16.52
C GLY A 184 4.94 0.05 -15.91
N GLU A 185 4.87 -1.10 -16.58
CA GLU A 185 4.25 -2.31 -16.05
C GLU A 185 5.17 -3.03 -15.07
N MET A 186 4.60 -3.41 -13.94
CA MET A 186 5.30 -4.05 -12.83
C MET A 186 4.49 -5.21 -12.27
N THR A 187 5.17 -6.15 -11.61
CA THR A 187 4.47 -7.08 -10.73
C THR A 187 3.85 -6.34 -9.54
N LYS A 188 2.74 -6.85 -9.01
CA LYS A 188 2.07 -6.33 -7.81
C LYS A 188 3.07 -6.00 -6.68
N ARG A 189 3.96 -6.95 -6.41
CA ARG A 189 5.02 -6.82 -5.41
C ARG A 189 5.95 -5.63 -5.67
N SER A 190 6.35 -5.45 -6.93
CA SER A 190 7.23 -4.37 -7.33
C SER A 190 6.57 -3.01 -7.19
N VAL A 191 5.27 -2.89 -7.51
CA VAL A 191 4.49 -1.67 -7.28
C VAL A 191 4.41 -1.31 -5.80
N VAL A 192 4.03 -2.27 -4.94
CA VAL A 192 3.92 -2.02 -3.49
C VAL A 192 5.26 -1.58 -2.90
N LEU A 193 6.35 -2.22 -3.31
CA LEU A 193 7.69 -1.84 -2.86
C LEU A 193 8.11 -0.46 -3.40
N ALA A 194 7.77 -0.12 -4.64
CA ALA A 194 8.04 1.20 -5.21
C ALA A 194 7.29 2.28 -4.41
N LEU A 195 5.97 2.16 -4.29
CA LEU A 195 5.13 3.08 -3.50
C LEU A 195 5.66 3.26 -2.07
N TRP A 196 6.03 2.14 -1.42
CA TRP A 196 6.60 2.19 -0.07
C TRP A 196 7.91 2.97 0.00
N LYS A 197 8.84 2.73 -0.94
CA LYS A 197 10.14 3.42 -0.97
C LYS A 197 9.97 4.92 -1.16
N LEU A 198 9.07 5.35 -2.04
CA LEU A 198 8.85 6.76 -2.37
C LEU A 198 8.36 7.56 -1.18
N ARG A 199 7.43 6.97 -0.42
CA ARG A 199 6.92 7.49 0.84
C ARG A 199 8.04 7.72 1.87
N GLY A 200 9.16 7.01 1.79
CA GLY A 200 10.35 7.23 2.60
C GLY A 200 11.29 8.34 2.10
N THR A 201 11.23 8.72 0.82
CA THR A 201 12.20 9.63 0.19
C THR A 201 11.90 11.13 0.35
N LEU A 202 10.66 11.51 0.63
CA LEU A 202 10.26 12.91 0.83
C LEU A 202 10.37 13.41 2.27
N GLY A 203 10.69 12.51 3.21
CA GLY A 203 11.02 12.88 4.58
C GLY A 203 12.50 12.64 4.83
N GLU A 204 13.33 13.68 4.72
CA GLU A 204 14.53 13.72 5.56
C GLU A 204 14.07 13.40 7.00
N ALA A 205 14.58 12.31 7.58
CA ALA A 205 14.30 11.86 8.95
C ALA A 205 12.88 11.33 9.28
N ARG A 206 12.22 10.58 8.40
CA ARG A 206 11.57 9.35 8.93
C ARG A 206 12.67 8.31 8.93
N GLU A 207 13.31 8.10 10.08
CA GLU A 207 14.14 6.92 10.31
C GLU A 207 13.47 5.77 9.56
N ILE A 208 14.25 5.10 8.71
CA ILE A 208 13.94 3.73 8.30
C ILE A 208 14.09 2.90 9.57
N ALA A 209 13.20 3.14 10.54
CA ALA A 209 12.71 2.10 11.39
C ALA A 209 12.14 1.12 10.39
N THR A 210 12.90 0.06 10.15
CA THR A 210 12.36 -1.27 9.88
C THR A 210 10.92 -1.30 10.40
N PRO A 211 9.88 -1.57 9.59
CA PRO A 211 8.47 -1.48 9.99
C PRO A 211 8.32 -2.00 11.41
N GLY A 212 8.33 -1.06 12.34
CA GLY A 212 8.70 -1.37 13.70
C GLY A 212 7.44 -1.80 14.38
N VAL A 213 7.46 -2.90 15.11
CA VAL A 213 6.33 -3.33 15.94
C VAL A 213 5.75 -2.13 16.74
N ARG A 214 6.60 -1.19 17.19
CA ARG A 214 6.18 0.06 17.83
C ARG A 214 5.38 1.04 16.95
N GLY A 215 5.73 1.23 15.68
CA GLY A 215 5.03 2.15 14.77
C GLY A 215 3.59 1.71 14.49
N ASN A 216 3.37 0.40 14.41
CA ASN A 216 2.06 -0.20 14.18
C ASN A 216 1.23 -0.37 15.47
N LEU A 217 1.88 -0.56 16.62
CA LEU A 217 1.20 -0.57 17.92
C LEU A 217 0.83 0.83 18.43
N PHE A 218 1.61 1.86 18.06
CA PHE A 218 1.41 3.24 18.48
C PHE A 218 1.34 4.22 17.30
N PRO A 219 0.32 4.10 16.41
CA PRO A 219 0.24 4.87 15.17
C PRO A 219 -0.12 6.36 15.37
N GLY A 220 -0.21 6.84 16.61
CA GLY A 220 -0.89 8.10 16.94
C GLY A 220 -0.28 9.34 16.31
N ALA A 221 1.04 9.50 16.38
CA ALA A 221 1.74 10.65 15.80
C ALA A 221 1.66 10.63 14.27
N ARG A 222 1.88 9.45 13.67
CA ARG A 222 1.78 9.24 12.22
C ARG A 222 0.40 9.54 11.68
N VAL A 223 -0.65 8.99 12.29
CA VAL A 223 -2.04 9.23 11.89
C VAL A 223 -2.36 10.71 11.97
N LYS A 224 -1.92 11.40 13.04
CA LYS A 224 -2.14 12.85 13.18
C LYS A 224 -1.44 13.63 12.06
N ALA A 225 -0.18 13.32 11.77
CA ALA A 225 0.58 13.98 10.72
C ALA A 225 -0.05 13.78 9.33
N PHE A 226 -0.40 12.52 9.00
CA PHE A 226 -1.05 12.21 7.73
C PHE A 226 -2.40 12.91 7.56
N ILE A 227 -3.25 12.93 8.60
CA ILE A 227 -4.54 13.65 8.54
C ILE A 227 -4.31 15.15 8.33
N ALA A 228 -3.35 15.75 9.03
CA ALA A 228 -3.06 17.18 8.88
C ALA A 228 -2.57 17.52 7.46
N GLU A 229 -1.72 16.67 6.88
CA GLU A 229 -1.22 16.82 5.52
C GLU A 229 -2.34 16.63 4.47
N ALA A 230 -3.18 15.60 4.65
CA ALA A 230 -4.34 15.35 3.80
C ALA A 230 -5.34 16.53 3.82
N VAL A 231 -5.66 17.05 5.01
CA VAL A 231 -6.53 18.22 5.14
C VAL A 231 -5.89 19.44 4.47
N GLY A 232 -4.61 19.71 4.72
CA GLY A 232 -3.91 20.83 4.09
C GLY A 232 -3.89 20.75 2.56
N GLN A 233 -3.70 19.56 2.00
CA GLN A 233 -3.76 19.34 0.55
C GLN A 233 -5.17 19.55 0.00
N LEU A 234 -6.19 19.02 0.67
CA LEU A 234 -7.60 19.13 0.26
C LEU A 234 -8.18 20.54 0.42
N ASP A 235 -7.66 21.32 1.36
CA ASP A 235 -8.02 22.74 1.54
C ASP A 235 -7.31 23.64 0.52
N GLY A 236 -6.13 23.24 0.04
CA GLY A 236 -5.37 23.96 -0.99
C GLY A 236 -5.71 23.59 -2.43
N ALA A 237 -6.44 22.50 -2.64
CA ALA A 237 -6.86 22.06 -3.97
C ALA A 237 -8.07 22.89 -4.45
N PRO A 238 -8.13 23.31 -5.73
CA PRO A 238 -9.34 23.90 -6.29
C PRO A 238 -10.50 22.90 -6.21
N PRO A 239 -11.75 23.35 -5.97
CA PRO A 239 -12.89 22.45 -5.86
C PRO A 239 -13.04 21.61 -7.14
N ALA A 240 -13.35 20.33 -6.98
CA ALA A 240 -13.67 19.45 -8.10
C ALA A 240 -14.94 19.97 -8.80
N GLY A 241 -14.78 20.50 -10.00
CA GLY A 241 -15.86 20.98 -10.87
C GLY A 241 -16.50 19.86 -11.68
#